data_AF-A0A439L6J3-F1
#
_entry.id   AF-A0A439L6J3-F1
#
_cell.length_a   1.000
_cell.length_b   1.000
_cell.length_c   1.000
_cell.angle_alpha   90.00
_cell.angle_beta   90.00
_cell.angle_gamma   90.00
#
_symmetry.space_group_name_H-M   'P 1'
#
loop_
_entity.id
_entity.type
_entity.pdbx_description
1 polymer ?
#
loop_
_entity_poly.entity_id
_entity_poly.type
_entity_poly.pdbx_seq_one_letter_code
_entity_poly.pdbx_strand_id
1 'polypeptide(L)' 'MTTVVKVHVGGNYRATVQHVLDGQPNGEPVQVNPQEEKYFTAYHGKTNSFEITEEYLGEKG' A
#
# COMPACT_ATOMS: atom_id res chain seq x y z
N MET A 1 -2.86 -0.04 21.49
CA MET A 1 -3.09 -1.09 20.48
C MET A 1 -2.50 -0.60 19.17
N THR A 2 -1.79 -1.44 18.43
CA THR A 2 -1.23 -1.06 17.12
C THR A 2 -1.76 -2.03 16.10
N THR A 3 -2.32 -1.51 15.01
CA THR A 3 -2.80 -2.31 13.89
C THR A 3 -1.78 -2.20 12.77
N VAL A 4 -1.37 -3.34 12.22
CA VAL A 4 -0.42 -3.42 11.11
C VAL A 4 -1.14 -4.04 9.92
N VAL A 5 -0.99 -3.40 8.76
CA VAL A 5 -1.49 -3.90 7.47
C VAL A 5 -0.29 -4.38 6.67
N LYS A 6 -0.42 -5.56 6.06
CA LYS A 6 0.59 -6.16 5.20
C LYS A 6 0.05 -6.18 3.78
N VAL A 7 0.82 -5.62 2.85
CA VAL A 7 0.52 -5.65 1.42
C VAL A 7 1.57 -6.53 0.74
N HIS A 8 1.08 -7.48 -0.05
CA HIS A 8 1.90 -8.36 -0.88
C HIS A 8 1.44 -8.21 -2.32
N VAL A 9 2.38 -7.97 -3.24
CA VAL A 9 2.09 -7.83 -4.67
C VAL A 9 2.57 -9.07 -5.41
N GLY A 10 1.61 -9.82 -5.94
CA GLY A 10 1.86 -11.00 -6.76
C GLY A 10 2.04 -10.68 -8.24
N GLY A 11 2.49 -11.68 -9.01
CA GLY A 11 2.68 -11.56 -10.45
C GLY A 11 3.75 -10.54 -10.84
N ASN A 12 3.62 -9.96 -12.04
CA ASN A 12 4.50 -8.89 -12.53
C ASN A 12 3.79 -7.53 -12.47
N TYR A 13 3.30 -7.19 -11.27
CA TYR A 13 2.65 -5.93 -10.97
C TYR A 13 3.47 -5.12 -9.97
N ARG A 14 3.35 -3.79 -10.05
CA ARG A 14 3.78 -2.86 -9.01
C ARG A 14 2.57 -2.18 -8.42
N ALA A 15 2.50 -2.07 -7.10
CA ALA A 15 1.46 -1.31 -6.41
C ALA A 15 2.02 -0.01 -5.84
N THR A 16 1.21 1.05 -5.85
CA THR A 16 1.42 2.26 -5.06
C THR A 16 0.33 2.33 -4.00
N VAL A 17 0.73 2.40 -2.73
CA VAL A 17 -0.17 2.40 -1.58
C VAL A 17 -0.13 3.75 -0.89
N GLN A 18 -1.27 4.45 -0.82
CA GLN A 18 -1.43 5.69 -0.06
C GLN A 18 -2.20 5.41 1.23
N HIS A 19 -1.65 5.80 2.38
CA HIS A 19 -2.40 5.80 3.63
C HIS A 19 -3.31 7.04 3.69
N VAL A 20 -4.57 6.84 4.05
CA VAL A 20 -5.56 7.91 4.24
C VAL A 20 -6.05 7.88 5.68
N LEU A 21 -5.83 8.98 6.39
CA LEU A 21 -6.23 9.19 7.78
C LEU A 21 -7.26 10.31 7.82
N ASP A 22 -8.44 10.02 8.37
CA ASP A 22 -9.54 11.00 8.49
C ASP A 22 -9.91 11.69 7.17
N GLY A 23 -9.84 10.92 6.07
CA GLY A 23 -10.16 11.37 4.72
C GLY A 23 -9.08 12.22 4.05
N GLN A 24 -7.87 12.30 4.62
CA GLN A 24 -6.73 13.01 4.04
C GLN A 24 -5.52 12.08 3.84
N PRO A 25 -4.70 12.30 2.80
CA PRO A 25 -3.43 11.60 2.66
C PRO A 25 -2.55 11.81 3.89
N ASN A 26 -2.03 10.71 4.43
CA ASN A 26 -1.10 10.72 5.55
C ASN A 26 0.25 10.14 5.11
N GLY A 27 1.24 11.02 4.96
CA GLY A 27 2.55 10.66 4.44
C GLY A 27 2.56 10.40 2.94
N GLU A 28 3.75 10.05 2.45
CA GLU A 28 3.99 9.80 1.03
C GLU A 28 3.47 8.42 0.59
N PRO A 29 2.98 8.28 -0.66
CA PRO A 29 2.66 6.99 -1.23
C PRO A 29 3.89 6.06 -1.25
N VAL A 30 3.67 4.78 -0.94
CA VAL A 30 4.74 3.78 -0.91
C VAL A 30 4.57 2.83 -2.08
N GLN A 31 5.62 2.66 -2.87
CA GLN A 31 5.66 1.63 -3.90
C GLN A 31 6.02 0.25 -3.31
N VAL A 32 5.32 -0.79 -3.78
CA VAL A 32 5.57 -2.20 -3.49
C VAL A 32 5.81 -2.90 -4.83
N ASN A 33 7.00 -3.47 -5.00
CA ASN A 33 7.45 -4.09 -6.24
C ASN A 33 6.90 -5.52 -6.40
N PRO A 34 7.02 -6.13 -7.60
CA PRO A 34 6.66 -7.53 -7.80
C PRO A 34 7.34 -8.44 -6.79
N GLN A 35 6.59 -9.36 -6.19
CA GLN A 35 7.06 -10.32 -5.19
C GLN A 35 7.60 -9.68 -3.89
N GLU A 36 7.37 -8.38 -3.70
CA GLU A 36 7.71 -7.67 -2.47
C GLU A 36 6.57 -7.76 -1.45
N GLU A 37 6.94 -7.59 -0.20
CA GLU A 37 6.05 -7.46 0.93
C GLU A 37 6.41 -6.22 1.73
N LYS A 38 5.40 -5.37 2.00
CA LYS A 38 5.57 -4.19 2.86
C LYS A 38 4.52 -4.13 3.95
N TYR A 39 4.94 -3.55 5.07
CA TYR A 39 4.13 -3.36 6.25
C TYR A 39 3.79 -1.87 6.42
N PHE A 40 2.55 -1.61 6.78
CA PHE A 40 2.00 -0.28 7.00
C PHE A 40 1.41 -0.23 8.39
N THR A 41 1.81 0.77 9.17
CA THR A 41 1.21 1.02 10.48
C THR A 41 -0.07 1.81 10.28
N ALA A 42 -1.19 1.31 10.80
CA ALA A 42 -2.40 2.12 10.91
C ALA A 42 -2.29 3.02 12.14
N TYR A 43 -2.59 4.30 11.95
CA TYR A 43 -2.51 5.32 13.00
C TYR A 43 -3.88 5.50 13.66
N HIS A 44 -3.96 5.99 14.89
CA HIS A 44 -5.26 6.23 15.53
C HIS A 44 -5.85 7.56 15.05
N GLY A 45 -7.05 7.49 14.46
CA GLY A 45 -7.85 8.63 14.00
C GLY A 45 -9.34 8.27 14.08
N LYS A 46 -10.22 9.12 13.53
CA LYS A 46 -11.65 8.78 13.38
C LYS A 46 -11.84 7.63 12.39
N THR A 47 -11.05 7.60 11.32
CA THR A 47 -11.09 6.56 10.27
C THR A 47 -9.71 6.32 9.67
N ASN A 48 -9.43 5.06 9.29
CA ASN A 48 -8.21 4.67 8.58
C ASN A 48 -8.54 3.86 7.34
N SER A 49 -7.95 4.20 6.21
CA SER A 49 -8.06 3.46 4.96
C SER A 49 -6.76 3.50 4.18
N PHE A 50 -6.64 2.62 3.19
CA PHE A 50 -5.52 2.58 2.26
C PHE A 50 -6.08 2.57 0.84
N GLU A 51 -5.53 3.43 -0.02
CA GLU A 51 -5.82 3.45 -1.45
C GLU A 51 -4.68 2.76 -2.19
N ILE A 52 -5.02 1.89 -3.13
CA ILE A 52 -4.06 1.06 -3.87
C ILE A 52 -4.28 1.26 -5.36
N THR A 53 -3.22 1.63 -6.06
CA THR A 53 -3.19 1.67 -7.53
C THR A 53 -2.14 0.66 -8.02
N GLU A 54 -2.51 -0.17 -8.98
CA GLU A 54 -1.64 -1.20 -9.55
C GLU A 54 -1.25 -0.89 -10.99
N GLU A 55 -0.03 -1.27 -11.35
CA GLU A 55 0.53 -1.13 -12.68
C GLU A 55 1.09 -2.49 -13.12
N TYR A 56 0.63 -2.97 -14.28
CA TYR A 56 1.18 -4.16 -14.90
C TYR A 56 2.50 -3.84 -15.60
N LEU A 57 3.56 -4.60 -15.29
CA LEU A 57 4.90 -4.36 -15.80
C LEU A 57 5.25 -5.17 -17.08
N GLY A 58 4.27 -5.87 -17.65
CA GLY A 58 4.47 -6.73 -18.83
C GLY A 58 4.81 -8.18 -18.49
N GLU A 59 5.09 -9.01 -19.49
CA GLU A 59 5.63 -10.36 -19.29
C GLU A 59 7.15 -10.26 -19.15
N LYS A 60 7.77 -11.08 -18.28
CA LYS A 60 9.22 -11.25 -18.33
C LYS A 60 9.54 -11.94 -19.65
N GLY A 61 10.16 -11.20 -20.58
CA GLY A 61 10.67 -11.72 -21.84
C GLY A 61 11.76 -12.76 -21.66
#